data_AF-A0A420RQ79-F1
#
_entry.id   AF-A0A420RQ79-F1
#
_cell.length_a   1.000
_cell.length_b   1.000
_cell.length_c   1.000
_cell.angle_alpha   90.00
_cell.angle_beta   90.00
_cell.angle_gamma   90.00
#
_symmetry.space_group_name_H-M   'P 1'
#
loop_
_entity.id
_entity.type
_entity.pdbx_description
1 polymer ?
#
loop_
_entity_poly.entity_id
_entity_poly.type
_entity_poly.pdbx_seq_one_letter_code
_entity_poly.pdbx_strand_id
1 'polypeptide(L)'
;MEVSKAISDPEPGSLMLEKKTSFESQQTTRVIITFDSNDPENPNNWSKAKKRFVVFTLTLTLFNSTLSSSLPANAMSPMAAEFGIDDRRGNPQLALPISLFLVGYVFGPLLFGPLSELQGRKYVLQAAFVVYILFTLACALAPNWPSMLVFRLMSGIVGSSPSTLGGGIIADIHSDLTQRGRALTYYYTASICAPLIAPTIAAYLAPISWRWAYWFSLIFAGVTIIPLAFLPETFGPTILARRAKRIRRSAVKTGQGNAETYAAIELEAKGWRNLMSVVLIRPLHMLFTELIVAATATYIALAYSVYYMFFQTYPIVFKGTYEMSNKKSSFMYLPIAGGICLGLVIFFLWDAYYRRCKKAGRTWAQKNEYSRLPLACMGGPLLAISLFWAGWTARSSISWVSPMVAGIPFGAAQLLISIALTTYLGDCYGVYSASAMAAGTCLRNLAGAGLCIAAAPMYTKLGVGWASTLLGVVSVFMCAIPFIFIQYGNTIRQRSKFYQRLKAEMESSQSEAESD
;
A
#
# COMPACT_ATOMS: atom_id res chain seq x y z
N MET A 1 -22.14 48.44 -34.79
CA MET A 1 -22.02 48.84 -33.37
C MET A 1 -22.31 47.59 -32.55
N GLU A 2 -21.24 47.03 -32.00
CA GLU A 2 -21.22 45.83 -31.14
C GLU A 2 -22.06 46.03 -29.88
N VAL A 3 -22.67 44.95 -29.35
CA VAL A 3 -22.75 44.62 -27.91
C VAL A 3 -23.01 43.09 -27.80
N SER A 4 -21.96 42.27 -27.67
CA SER A 4 -21.51 41.62 -26.44
C SER A 4 -22.61 40.91 -25.61
N LYS A 5 -22.71 39.58 -25.73
CA LYS A 5 -23.28 38.71 -24.70
C LYS A 5 -22.14 37.94 -24.04
N ALA A 6 -21.97 38.18 -22.75
CA ALA A 6 -20.95 37.58 -21.91
C ALA A 6 -21.02 36.05 -21.93
N ILE A 7 -19.89 35.42 -22.22
CA ILE A 7 -19.63 34.01 -21.96
C ILE A 7 -19.40 33.91 -20.45
N SER A 8 -20.35 33.33 -19.73
CA SER A 8 -20.12 32.90 -18.35
C SER A 8 -19.18 31.69 -18.36
N ASP A 9 -18.10 31.76 -17.58
CA ASP A 9 -17.18 30.64 -17.36
C ASP A 9 -17.95 29.37 -16.92
N PRO A 10 -17.63 28.18 -17.46
CA PRO A 10 -18.25 26.94 -17.00
C PRO A 10 -17.65 26.53 -15.64
N GLU A 11 -18.52 26.13 -14.72
CA GLU A 11 -18.13 25.59 -13.42
C GLU A 11 -17.26 24.32 -13.56
N PRO A 12 -16.25 24.13 -12.69
CA PRO A 12 -15.40 22.96 -12.73
C PRO A 12 -16.12 21.73 -12.17
N GLY A 13 -16.71 20.91 -13.04
CA GLY A 13 -17.23 19.59 -12.63
C GLY A 13 -18.37 19.00 -13.45
N SER A 14 -18.98 19.72 -14.40
CA SER A 14 -20.04 19.16 -15.23
C SER A 14 -19.46 18.39 -16.42
N LEU A 15 -19.73 17.08 -16.49
CA LEU A 15 -19.63 16.31 -17.74
C LEU A 15 -20.58 16.95 -18.76
N MET A 16 -20.01 17.63 -19.75
CA MET A 16 -20.77 18.14 -20.90
C MET A 16 -21.13 16.94 -21.78
N LEU A 17 -22.39 16.52 -21.71
CA LEU A 17 -23.04 15.63 -22.66
C LEU A 17 -22.99 16.25 -24.07
N GLU A 18 -22.45 15.49 -25.01
CA GLU A 18 -22.37 15.86 -26.41
C GLU A 18 -23.77 15.83 -27.03
N LYS A 19 -24.32 17.01 -27.30
CA LYS A 19 -25.56 17.18 -28.07
C LYS A 19 -25.23 16.91 -29.55
N LYS A 20 -25.66 15.76 -30.09
CA LYS A 20 -25.62 15.47 -31.54
C LYS A 20 -26.36 16.57 -32.29
N THR A 21 -25.61 17.53 -32.83
CA THR A 21 -26.10 18.48 -33.84
C THR A 21 -25.42 18.08 -35.14
N SER A 22 -26.17 17.42 -36.02
CA SER A 22 -25.71 17.01 -37.34
C SER A 22 -25.51 18.25 -38.21
N PHE A 23 -24.27 18.72 -38.31
CA PHE A 23 -23.82 19.56 -39.41
C PHE A 23 -23.10 18.67 -40.43
N GLU A 24 -23.65 18.57 -41.64
CA GLU A 24 -22.98 17.99 -42.79
C GLU A 24 -21.81 18.89 -43.21
N SER A 25 -20.62 18.56 -42.74
CA SER A 25 -19.35 18.98 -43.33
C SER A 25 -18.44 17.76 -43.37
N GLN A 26 -17.93 17.39 -44.55
CA GLN A 26 -16.99 16.28 -44.83
C GLN A 26 -16.56 15.47 -43.58
N GLN A 27 -17.30 14.39 -43.30
CA GLN A 27 -17.13 13.55 -42.11
C GLN A 27 -15.79 12.80 -42.13
N THR A 28 -14.76 13.37 -41.51
CA THR A 28 -13.75 12.56 -40.81
C THR A 28 -14.35 12.15 -39.46
N THR A 29 -15.15 11.09 -39.45
CA THR A 29 -15.75 10.54 -38.23
C THR A 29 -14.64 10.21 -37.22
N ARG A 30 -14.60 10.91 -36.09
CA ARG A 30 -13.68 10.58 -34.99
C ARG A 30 -13.99 9.18 -34.49
N VAL A 31 -12.99 8.29 -34.51
CA VAL A 31 -13.16 6.91 -34.03
C VAL A 31 -12.47 6.76 -32.69
N ILE A 32 -13.24 6.42 -31.67
CA ILE A 32 -12.72 6.06 -30.35
C ILE A 32 -12.47 4.55 -30.33
N ILE A 33 -11.23 4.14 -30.08
CA ILE A 33 -10.89 2.72 -30.03
C ILE A 33 -11.13 2.11 -28.66
N THR A 34 -11.68 0.89 -28.66
CA THR A 34 -11.86 0.04 -27.49
C THR A 34 -11.19 -1.32 -27.73
N PHE A 35 -11.09 -2.15 -26.69
CA PHE A 35 -10.64 -3.54 -26.86
C PHE A 35 -11.78 -4.41 -27.36
N ASP A 36 -11.50 -5.27 -28.33
CA ASP A 36 -12.40 -6.36 -28.68
C ASP A 36 -12.42 -7.43 -27.57
N SER A 37 -13.51 -8.19 -27.47
CA SER A 37 -13.70 -9.21 -26.42
C SER A 37 -12.54 -10.22 -26.32
N ASN A 38 -11.96 -10.60 -27.46
CA ASN A 38 -10.85 -11.56 -27.56
C ASN A 38 -9.50 -10.92 -27.91
N ASP A 39 -9.35 -9.61 -27.70
CA ASP A 39 -8.12 -8.89 -28.05
C ASP A 39 -6.90 -9.41 -27.24
N PRO A 40 -5.81 -9.86 -27.90
CA PRO A 40 -4.62 -10.37 -27.21
C PRO A 40 -3.79 -9.29 -26.50
N GLU A 41 -3.94 -8.02 -26.88
CA GLU A 41 -3.29 -6.90 -26.16
C GLU A 41 -4.03 -6.55 -24.85
N ASN A 42 -5.30 -6.96 -24.71
CA ASN A 42 -6.04 -6.78 -23.47
C ASN A 42 -5.40 -7.63 -22.35
N PRO A 43 -4.92 -7.02 -21.25
CA PRO A 43 -4.26 -7.73 -20.16
C PRO A 43 -5.11 -8.82 -19.50
N ASN A 44 -6.43 -8.69 -19.58
CA ASN A 44 -7.36 -9.72 -19.09
C ASN A 44 -7.32 -11.01 -19.90
N ASN A 45 -6.94 -10.95 -21.18
CA ASN A 45 -6.91 -12.09 -22.08
C ASN A 45 -5.54 -12.80 -22.12
N TRP A 46 -4.55 -12.30 -21.36
CA TRP A 46 -3.22 -12.90 -21.33
C TRP A 46 -3.19 -14.31 -20.73
N SER A 47 -2.21 -15.09 -21.17
CA SER A 47 -1.96 -16.43 -20.63
C SER A 47 -1.67 -16.41 -19.13
N LYS A 48 -2.05 -17.48 -18.43
CA LYS A 48 -1.80 -17.64 -16.99
C LYS A 48 -0.32 -17.51 -16.62
N ALA A 49 0.58 -17.94 -17.50
CA ALA A 49 2.03 -17.78 -17.31
C ALA A 49 2.45 -16.31 -17.27
N LYS A 50 1.98 -15.51 -18.23
CA LYS A 50 2.27 -14.07 -18.28
C LYS A 50 1.69 -13.33 -17.08
N LYS A 51 0.47 -13.65 -16.65
CA LYS A 51 -0.14 -13.09 -15.43
C LYS A 51 0.66 -13.44 -14.17
N ARG A 52 1.07 -14.72 -14.02
CA ARG A 52 1.91 -15.16 -12.89
C ARG A 52 3.27 -14.46 -12.88
N PHE A 53 3.88 -14.26 -14.04
CA PHE A 53 5.13 -13.50 -14.16
C PHE A 53 4.95 -12.06 -13.67
N VAL A 54 3.89 -11.36 -14.10
CA VAL A 54 3.59 -10.01 -13.62
C VAL A 54 3.42 -9.97 -12.09
N VAL A 55 2.61 -10.86 -11.53
CA VAL A 55 2.40 -10.93 -10.07
C VAL A 55 3.70 -11.22 -9.32
N PHE A 56 4.52 -12.15 -9.81
CA PHE A 56 5.83 -12.48 -9.23
C PHE A 56 6.76 -11.26 -9.23
N THR A 57 6.92 -10.60 -10.36
CA THR A 57 7.78 -9.42 -10.51
C THR A 57 7.33 -8.28 -9.58
N LEU A 58 6.02 -8.00 -9.50
CA LEU A 58 5.50 -6.99 -8.59
C LEU A 58 5.71 -7.33 -7.12
N THR A 59 5.48 -8.59 -6.76
CA THR A 59 5.67 -9.08 -5.40
C THR A 59 7.13 -8.99 -5.00
N LEU A 60 8.06 -9.36 -5.90
CA LEU A 60 9.50 -9.24 -5.67
C LEU A 60 9.93 -7.77 -5.51
N THR A 61 9.41 -6.87 -6.35
CA THR A 61 9.71 -5.43 -6.29
C THR A 61 9.21 -4.81 -5.00
N LEU A 62 7.99 -5.17 -4.56
CA LEU A 62 7.45 -4.74 -3.27
C LEU A 62 8.24 -5.32 -2.10
N PHE A 63 8.56 -6.61 -2.14
CA PHE A 63 9.35 -7.30 -1.12
C PHE A 63 10.70 -6.61 -0.95
N ASN A 64 11.36 -6.22 -2.05
CA ASN A 64 12.60 -5.47 -2.01
C ASN A 64 12.45 -4.13 -1.29
N SER A 65 11.48 -3.30 -1.68
CA SER A 65 11.32 -1.99 -1.07
C SER A 65 10.92 -2.06 0.41
N THR A 66 10.01 -2.97 0.76
CA THR A 66 9.57 -3.16 2.15
C THR A 66 10.68 -3.75 3.01
N LEU A 67 11.53 -4.64 2.48
CA LEU A 67 12.72 -5.13 3.17
C LEU A 67 13.71 -3.99 3.47
N SER A 68 13.95 -3.09 2.50
CA SER A 68 14.84 -1.94 2.69
C SER A 68 14.36 -0.97 3.77
N SER A 69 13.04 -0.88 3.99
CA SER A 69 12.44 0.02 4.99
C SER A 69 12.97 -0.21 6.41
N SER A 70 13.07 -1.46 6.86
CA SER A 70 13.46 -1.85 8.23
C SER A 70 14.89 -2.37 8.34
N LEU A 71 15.60 -2.48 7.22
CA LEU A 71 17.00 -2.89 7.14
C LEU A 71 17.96 -2.26 8.16
N PRO A 72 17.81 -0.99 8.57
CA PRO A 72 18.75 -0.38 9.51
C PRO A 72 18.64 -0.88 10.94
N ALA A 73 17.54 -1.53 11.31
CA ALA A 73 17.17 -1.79 12.71
C ALA A 73 18.28 -2.43 13.55
N ASN A 74 19.01 -3.40 12.99
CA ASN A 74 20.11 -4.09 13.68
C ASN A 74 21.51 -3.65 13.25
N ALA A 75 21.60 -2.56 12.49
CA ALA A 75 22.84 -1.89 12.10
C ALA A 75 22.95 -0.48 12.71
N MET A 76 22.01 -0.08 13.60
CA MET A 76 21.97 1.26 14.20
C MET A 76 23.20 1.58 15.05
N SER A 77 23.58 0.73 16.01
CA SER A 77 24.73 1.00 16.88
C SER A 77 26.05 1.26 16.12
N PRO A 78 26.49 0.42 15.15
CA PRO A 78 27.70 0.71 14.39
C PRO A 78 27.56 1.94 13.49
N MET A 79 26.36 2.23 12.99
CA MET A 79 26.08 3.44 12.21
C MET A 79 26.17 4.71 13.09
N ALA A 80 25.64 4.65 14.30
CA ALA A 80 25.69 5.73 15.27
C ALA A 80 27.13 6.04 15.70
N ALA A 81 27.92 4.99 15.97
CA ALA A 81 29.33 5.11 16.32
C ALA A 81 30.14 5.83 15.23
N GLU A 82 29.92 5.50 13.96
CA GLU A 82 30.65 6.14 12.85
C GLU A 82 30.22 7.59 12.62
N PHE A 83 28.92 7.89 12.73
CA PHE A 83 28.41 9.25 12.52
C PHE A 83 28.48 10.16 13.75
N GLY A 84 29.06 9.69 14.85
CA GLY A 84 29.16 10.47 16.10
C GLY A 84 27.80 10.74 16.76
N ILE A 85 26.83 9.85 16.55
CA ILE A 85 25.50 9.92 17.16
C ILE A 85 25.50 9.17 18.49
N ASP A 86 24.92 9.79 19.52
CA ASP A 86 24.79 9.17 20.83
C ASP A 86 23.90 7.90 20.76
N ASP A 87 24.48 6.73 21.00
CA ASP A 87 23.76 5.44 21.01
C ASP A 87 23.11 5.13 22.38
N ARG A 88 22.98 6.13 23.26
CA ARG A 88 22.24 5.97 24.52
C ARG A 88 20.79 5.57 24.27
N ARG A 89 20.29 4.65 25.10
CA ARG A 89 18.88 4.24 25.11
C ARG A 89 18.01 5.48 25.25
N GLY A 90 17.08 5.65 24.31
CA GLY A 90 16.15 6.79 24.32
C GLY A 90 16.46 7.87 23.30
N ASN A 91 17.60 7.83 22.59
CA ASN A 91 17.88 8.81 21.53
C ASN A 91 16.91 8.61 20.34
N PRO A 92 16.03 9.58 20.04
CA PRO A 92 15.10 9.49 18.91
C PRO A 92 15.81 9.49 17.55
N GLN A 93 17.07 9.93 17.47
CA GLN A 93 17.82 9.96 16.21
C GLN A 93 17.98 8.56 15.61
N LEU A 94 18.16 7.52 16.44
CA LEU A 94 18.29 6.14 15.96
C LEU A 94 17.04 5.62 15.23
N ALA A 95 15.88 6.24 15.47
CA ALA A 95 14.64 5.91 14.78
C ALA A 95 14.50 6.59 13.40
N LEU A 96 15.26 7.66 13.13
CA LEU A 96 15.07 8.52 11.96
C LEU A 96 15.26 7.80 10.62
N PRO A 97 16.25 6.90 10.41
CA PRO A 97 16.42 6.24 9.11
C PRO A 97 15.22 5.40 8.68
N ILE A 98 14.57 4.72 9.63
CA ILE A 98 13.34 3.95 9.37
C ILE A 98 12.16 4.92 9.20
N SER A 99 12.05 5.92 10.09
CA SER A 99 10.94 6.87 10.10
C SER A 99 10.87 7.73 8.84
N LEU A 100 12.01 8.24 8.36
CA LEU A 100 12.06 9.04 7.13
C LEU A 100 11.76 8.23 5.88
N PHE A 101 12.10 6.94 5.86
CA PHE A 101 11.69 6.05 4.78
C PHE A 101 10.15 5.90 4.75
N LEU A 102 9.52 5.76 5.92
CA LEU A 102 8.05 5.73 6.04
C LEU A 102 7.41 7.07 5.69
N VAL A 103 8.01 8.20 6.08
CA VAL A 103 7.57 9.53 5.62
C VAL A 103 7.67 9.63 4.10
N GLY A 104 8.72 9.09 3.49
CA GLY A 104 8.83 9.00 2.03
C GLY A 104 7.67 8.21 1.40
N TYR A 105 7.23 7.13 2.04
CA TYR A 105 6.07 6.33 1.62
C TYR A 105 4.73 7.11 1.64
N VAL A 106 4.67 8.28 2.27
CA VAL A 106 3.50 9.17 2.21
C VAL A 106 3.47 9.94 0.89
N PHE A 107 4.62 10.43 0.44
CA PHE A 107 4.71 11.30 -0.73
C PHE A 107 4.73 10.54 -2.05
N GLY A 108 5.30 9.33 -2.08
CA GLY A 108 5.42 8.62 -3.35
C GLY A 108 4.09 8.22 -3.99
N PRO A 109 3.03 7.78 -3.28
CA PRO A 109 1.71 7.57 -3.88
C PRO A 109 1.16 8.81 -4.60
N LEU A 110 1.45 10.01 -4.08
CA LEU A 110 1.02 11.28 -4.65
C LEU A 110 1.70 11.59 -5.99
N LEU A 111 2.92 11.08 -6.17
CA LEU A 111 3.68 11.24 -7.40
C LEU A 111 3.37 10.12 -8.40
N PHE A 112 3.48 8.86 -7.97
CA PHE A 112 3.47 7.72 -8.88
C PHE A 112 2.07 7.30 -9.31
N GLY A 113 1.04 7.53 -8.49
CA GLY A 113 -0.35 7.24 -8.85
C GLY A 113 -0.77 7.95 -10.13
N PRO A 114 -0.88 9.29 -10.13
CA PRO A 114 -1.29 10.05 -11.31
C PRO A 114 -0.28 9.96 -12.47
N LEU A 115 1.02 9.88 -12.18
CA LEU A 115 2.02 9.71 -13.24
C LEU A 115 1.82 8.38 -13.99
N SER A 116 1.42 7.31 -13.30
CA SER A 116 1.17 6.00 -13.92
C SER A 116 -0.07 5.95 -14.81
N GLU A 117 -1.07 6.80 -14.54
CA GLU A 117 -2.27 6.92 -15.37
C GLU A 117 -1.98 7.68 -16.67
N LEU A 118 -1.04 8.64 -16.63
CA LEU A 118 -0.66 9.44 -17.79
C LEU A 118 0.38 8.74 -18.68
N GLN A 119 1.42 8.17 -18.09
CA GLN A 119 2.57 7.61 -18.84
C GLN A 119 2.52 6.08 -19.01
N GLY A 120 1.60 5.43 -18.29
CA GLY A 120 1.52 3.97 -18.19
C GLY A 120 2.23 3.43 -16.96
N ARG A 121 1.76 2.28 -16.46
CA ARG A 121 2.25 1.69 -15.20
C ARG A 121 3.65 1.11 -15.35
N LYS A 122 3.98 0.56 -16.53
CA LYS A 122 5.30 -0.06 -16.78
C LYS A 122 6.44 0.93 -16.59
N TYR A 123 6.45 2.02 -17.36
CA TYR A 123 7.59 2.94 -17.39
C TYR A 123 7.76 3.69 -16.08
N VAL A 124 6.64 4.05 -15.42
CA VAL A 124 6.68 4.73 -14.12
C VAL A 124 7.27 3.81 -13.05
N LEU A 125 6.86 2.54 -13.00
CA LEU A 125 7.42 1.60 -12.03
C LEU A 125 8.92 1.32 -12.31
N GLN A 126 9.31 1.15 -13.57
CA GLN A 126 10.71 0.94 -13.96
C GLN A 126 11.59 2.15 -13.59
N ALA A 127 11.17 3.35 -13.97
CA ALA A 127 11.91 4.58 -13.69
C ALA A 127 12.04 4.81 -12.18
N ALA A 128 10.95 4.67 -11.42
CA ALA A 128 10.97 4.81 -9.96
C ALA A 128 11.91 3.78 -9.31
N PHE A 129 11.93 2.54 -9.82
CA PHE A 129 12.80 1.50 -9.27
C PHE A 129 14.30 1.73 -9.59
N VAL A 130 14.63 2.28 -10.76
CA VAL A 130 16.00 2.71 -11.08
C VAL A 130 16.45 3.82 -10.11
N VAL A 131 15.60 4.82 -9.88
CA VAL A 131 15.91 5.91 -8.94
C VAL A 131 16.02 5.37 -7.51
N TYR A 132 15.22 4.37 -7.14
CA TYR A 132 15.33 3.66 -5.86
C TYR A 132 16.68 2.95 -5.68
N ILE A 133 17.21 2.32 -6.73
CA ILE A 133 18.55 1.71 -6.72
C ILE A 133 19.61 2.78 -6.48
N LEU A 134 19.51 3.94 -7.16
CA LEU A 134 20.46 5.05 -7.00
C LEU A 134 20.47 5.61 -5.58
N PHE A 135 19.30 5.86 -4.97
CA PHE A 135 19.25 6.34 -3.58
C PHE A 135 19.64 5.26 -2.55
N THR A 136 19.42 3.98 -2.86
CA THR A 136 19.92 2.88 -2.04
C THR A 136 21.46 2.81 -2.07
N LEU A 137 22.06 3.03 -3.24
CA LEU A 137 23.52 3.20 -3.39
C LEU A 137 24.02 4.43 -2.61
N ALA A 138 23.31 5.55 -2.71
CA ALA A 138 23.63 6.77 -1.96
C ALA A 138 23.60 6.54 -0.44
N CYS A 139 22.65 5.74 0.07
CA CYS A 139 22.63 5.33 1.48
C CYS A 139 23.86 4.51 1.87
N ALA A 140 24.32 3.60 1.00
CA ALA A 140 25.53 2.81 1.25
C ALA A 140 26.79 3.68 1.28
N LEU A 141 26.82 4.75 0.47
CA LEU A 141 27.94 5.67 0.34
C LEU A 141 27.78 6.95 1.17
N ALA A 142 26.81 7.00 2.10
CA ALA A 142 26.51 8.21 2.82
C ALA A 142 27.74 8.70 3.65
N PRO A 143 28.18 9.96 3.46
CA PRO A 143 29.38 10.48 4.12
C PRO A 143 29.10 11.02 5.53
N ASN A 144 27.85 11.41 5.81
CA ASN A 144 27.44 11.97 7.09
C ASN A 144 25.96 11.68 7.36
N TRP A 145 25.54 11.93 8.61
CA TRP A 145 24.19 11.65 9.09
C TRP A 145 23.09 12.42 8.34
N PRO A 146 23.17 13.74 8.11
CA PRO A 146 22.16 14.46 7.32
C PRO A 146 21.97 13.89 5.91
N SER A 147 23.06 13.61 5.18
CA SER A 147 22.99 12.99 3.86
C SER A 147 22.30 11.63 3.92
N MET A 148 22.64 10.82 4.93
CA MET A 148 21.99 9.52 5.17
C MET A 148 20.47 9.65 5.35
N LEU A 149 20.02 10.64 6.12
CA LEU A 149 18.61 10.93 6.36
C LEU A 149 17.88 11.38 5.09
N VAL A 150 18.49 12.27 4.29
CA VAL A 150 17.93 12.73 3.01
C VAL A 150 17.82 11.58 2.02
N PHE A 151 18.88 10.77 1.87
CA PHE A 151 18.85 9.60 0.98
C PHE A 151 17.79 8.59 1.43
N ARG A 152 17.60 8.41 2.74
CA ARG A 152 16.54 7.56 3.28
C ARG A 152 15.14 8.07 2.94
N LEU A 153 14.89 9.37 3.08
CA LEU A 153 13.63 9.98 2.68
C LEU A 153 13.37 9.74 1.19
N MET A 154 14.37 10.05 0.34
CA MET A 154 14.27 9.88 -1.11
C MET A 154 14.03 8.41 -1.49
N SER A 155 14.80 7.47 -0.94
CA SER A 155 14.59 6.02 -1.10
C SER A 155 13.19 5.60 -0.71
N GLY A 156 12.62 6.17 0.35
CA GLY A 156 11.24 5.94 0.76
C GLY A 156 10.25 6.42 -0.31
N ILE A 157 10.40 7.66 -0.79
CA ILE A 157 9.53 8.24 -1.84
C ILE A 157 9.47 7.29 -3.03
N VAL A 158 10.61 7.02 -3.66
CA VAL A 158 10.67 6.21 -4.88
C VAL A 158 10.39 4.72 -4.62
N GLY A 159 10.75 4.22 -3.44
CA GLY A 159 10.50 2.86 -2.99
C GLY A 159 9.03 2.55 -2.76
N SER A 160 8.18 3.55 -2.53
CA SER A 160 6.74 3.33 -2.38
C SER A 160 6.01 3.02 -3.70
N SER A 161 6.67 3.25 -4.85
CA SER A 161 6.08 3.04 -6.18
C SER A 161 5.49 1.63 -6.40
N PRO A 162 6.13 0.51 -5.99
CA PRO A 162 5.54 -0.81 -6.17
C PRO A 162 4.30 -0.99 -5.30
N SER A 163 4.26 -0.40 -4.09
CA SER A 163 3.10 -0.44 -3.19
C SER A 163 1.91 0.36 -3.72
N THR A 164 2.20 1.49 -4.39
CA THR A 164 1.20 2.36 -5.00
C THR A 164 0.58 1.71 -6.24
N LEU A 165 1.43 1.16 -7.11
CA LEU A 165 1.01 0.68 -8.42
C LEU A 165 0.55 -0.78 -8.42
N GLY A 166 1.06 -1.60 -7.49
CA GLY A 166 0.86 -3.06 -7.52
C GLY A 166 -0.62 -3.46 -7.46
N GLY A 167 -1.42 -2.81 -6.62
CA GLY A 167 -2.86 -3.08 -6.53
C GLY A 167 -3.60 -2.81 -7.84
N GLY A 168 -3.23 -1.71 -8.53
CA GLY A 168 -3.76 -1.35 -9.85
C GLY A 168 -3.32 -2.33 -10.93
N ILE A 169 -2.03 -2.70 -10.98
CA ILE A 169 -1.52 -3.65 -11.97
C ILE A 169 -2.18 -5.03 -11.82
N ILE A 170 -2.37 -5.50 -10.59
CA ILE A 170 -3.06 -6.79 -10.33
C ILE A 170 -4.54 -6.70 -10.75
N ALA A 171 -5.19 -5.55 -10.57
CA ALA A 171 -6.55 -5.33 -11.03
C ALA A 171 -6.66 -5.33 -12.55
N ASP A 172 -5.71 -4.70 -13.25
CA ASP A 172 -5.70 -4.59 -14.71
C ASP A 172 -5.61 -5.97 -15.41
N ILE A 173 -4.92 -6.95 -14.81
CA ILE A 173 -4.73 -8.29 -15.40
C ILE A 173 -5.75 -9.34 -14.95
N HIS A 174 -6.56 -9.05 -13.92
CA HIS A 174 -7.55 -9.98 -13.35
C HIS A 174 -8.94 -9.33 -13.21
N SER A 175 -9.79 -9.56 -14.22
CA SER A 175 -11.23 -9.26 -14.17
C SER A 175 -11.99 -10.11 -13.14
N ASP A 176 -11.60 -11.37 -12.94
CA ASP A 176 -12.18 -12.25 -11.91
C ASP A 176 -11.75 -11.79 -10.50
N LEU A 177 -12.73 -11.31 -9.74
CA LEU A 177 -12.57 -10.83 -8.35
C LEU A 177 -11.92 -11.88 -7.43
N THR A 178 -12.15 -13.17 -7.68
CA THR A 178 -11.59 -14.25 -6.85
C THR A 178 -10.09 -14.40 -7.09
N GLN A 179 -9.67 -14.42 -8.36
CA GLN A 179 -8.26 -14.51 -8.72
C GLN A 179 -7.50 -13.26 -8.31
N ARG A 180 -8.11 -12.08 -8.53
CA ARG A 180 -7.58 -10.79 -8.07
C ARG A 180 -7.36 -10.79 -6.56
N GLY A 181 -8.35 -11.22 -5.77
CA GLY A 181 -8.25 -11.29 -4.30
C GLY A 181 -7.12 -12.20 -3.83
N ARG A 182 -6.94 -13.37 -4.48
CA ARG A 182 -5.83 -14.28 -4.17
C ARG A 182 -4.47 -13.67 -4.53
N ALA A 183 -4.33 -13.07 -5.70
CA ALA A 183 -3.10 -12.40 -6.11
C ALA A 183 -2.72 -11.25 -5.15
N LEU A 184 -3.68 -10.42 -4.77
CA LEU A 184 -3.50 -9.37 -3.76
C LEU A 184 -3.09 -9.94 -2.40
N THR A 185 -3.64 -11.08 -2.00
CA THR A 185 -3.27 -11.75 -0.74
C THR A 185 -1.79 -12.14 -0.73
N TYR A 186 -1.30 -12.80 -1.78
CA TYR A 186 0.13 -13.15 -1.90
C TYR A 186 1.02 -11.90 -1.90
N TYR A 187 0.62 -10.88 -2.67
CA TYR A 187 1.31 -9.60 -2.77
C TYR A 187 1.44 -8.89 -1.40
N TYR A 188 0.34 -8.75 -0.65
CA TYR A 188 0.38 -8.11 0.67
C TYR A 188 1.10 -8.95 1.72
N THR A 189 0.96 -10.28 1.68
CA THR A 189 1.67 -11.17 2.60
C THR A 189 3.19 -11.00 2.47
N ALA A 190 3.71 -10.99 1.23
CA ALA A 190 5.11 -10.76 0.98
C ALA A 190 5.58 -9.41 1.57
N SER A 191 4.75 -8.37 1.46
CA SER A 191 5.01 -7.03 2.00
C SER A 191 5.14 -6.97 3.53
N ILE A 192 4.42 -7.83 4.25
CA ILE A 192 4.43 -7.88 5.72
C ILE A 192 5.57 -8.80 6.21
N CYS A 193 5.94 -9.81 5.44
CA CYS A 193 7.07 -10.69 5.78
C CYS A 193 8.43 -10.03 5.54
N ALA A 194 8.59 -9.24 4.47
CA ALA A 194 9.87 -8.65 4.08
C ALA A 194 10.57 -7.85 5.19
N PRO A 195 9.89 -6.92 5.90
CA PRO A 195 10.54 -6.13 6.93
C PRO A 195 10.96 -6.94 8.16
N LEU A 196 10.43 -8.15 8.39
CA LEU A 196 10.85 -9.04 9.49
C LEU A 196 12.18 -9.73 9.21
N ILE A 197 12.52 -9.92 7.94
CA ILE A 197 13.75 -10.61 7.52
C ILE A 197 14.93 -9.62 7.52
N ALA A 198 14.67 -8.33 7.26
CA ALA A 198 15.69 -7.31 7.12
C ALA A 198 16.61 -7.15 8.35
N PRO A 199 16.10 -7.12 9.61
CA PRO A 199 16.95 -7.02 10.79
C PRO A 199 17.89 -8.21 10.96
N THR A 200 17.49 -9.40 10.52
CA THR A 200 18.34 -10.60 10.54
C THR A 200 19.50 -10.48 9.57
N ILE A 201 19.23 -10.04 8.34
CA ILE A 201 20.28 -9.76 7.35
C ILE A 201 21.25 -8.70 7.88
N ALA A 202 20.71 -7.59 8.40
CA ALA A 202 21.50 -6.51 8.93
C ALA A 202 22.37 -6.94 10.13
N ALA A 203 21.87 -7.77 11.04
CA ALA A 203 22.65 -8.20 12.21
C ALA A 203 23.88 -9.05 11.88
N TYR A 204 23.84 -9.77 10.76
CA TYR A 204 24.99 -10.58 10.30
C TYR A 204 26.00 -9.76 9.49
N LEU A 205 25.53 -8.73 8.78
CA LEU A 205 26.38 -7.86 7.95
C LEU A 205 26.97 -6.67 8.70
N ALA A 206 26.24 -6.14 9.69
CA ALA A 206 26.64 -4.97 10.47
C ALA A 206 28.01 -5.09 11.18
N PRO A 207 28.45 -6.28 11.66
CA PRO A 207 29.79 -6.43 12.22
C PRO A 207 30.93 -6.22 11.21
N ILE A 208 30.68 -6.39 9.90
CA ILE A 208 31.66 -6.10 8.85
C ILE A 208 31.67 -4.60 8.58
N SER A 209 30.48 -4.06 8.29
CA SER A 209 30.20 -2.62 8.24
C SER A 209 28.68 -2.47 8.17
N TRP A 210 28.12 -1.45 8.81
CA TRP A 210 26.69 -1.14 8.66
C TRP A 210 26.32 -0.87 7.19
N ARG A 211 27.27 -0.40 6.37
CA ARG A 211 27.09 -0.17 4.92
C ARG A 211 26.77 -1.44 4.16
N TRP A 212 27.25 -2.61 4.61
CA TRP A 212 26.97 -3.89 3.95
C TRP A 212 25.50 -4.25 3.93
N ALA A 213 24.71 -3.76 4.89
CA ALA A 213 23.26 -3.90 4.84
C ALA A 213 22.70 -3.24 3.55
N TYR A 214 23.14 -2.03 3.23
CA TYR A 214 22.73 -1.34 2.00
C TYR A 214 23.33 -1.92 0.73
N TRP A 215 24.58 -2.40 0.77
CA TRP A 215 25.15 -3.13 -0.37
C TRP A 215 24.36 -4.40 -0.69
N PHE A 216 23.92 -5.15 0.33
CA PHE A 216 23.01 -6.28 0.13
C PHE A 216 21.70 -5.84 -0.51
N SER A 217 21.07 -4.76 -0.01
CA SER A 217 19.85 -4.23 -0.60
C SER A 217 20.04 -3.80 -2.05
N LEU A 218 21.21 -3.26 -2.39
CA LEU A 218 21.56 -2.84 -3.74
C LEU A 218 21.70 -4.04 -4.67
N ILE A 219 22.42 -5.10 -4.25
CA ILE A 219 22.54 -6.35 -5.02
C ILE A 219 21.16 -6.96 -5.25
N PHE A 220 20.35 -7.03 -4.20
CA PHE A 220 18.99 -7.57 -4.30
C PHE A 220 18.11 -6.74 -5.24
N ALA A 221 18.25 -5.41 -5.23
CA ALA A 221 17.55 -4.53 -6.18
C ALA A 221 18.05 -4.70 -7.62
N GLY A 222 19.37 -4.90 -7.82
CA GLY A 222 19.96 -5.24 -9.10
C GLY A 222 19.45 -6.57 -9.68
N VAL A 223 19.21 -7.59 -8.84
CA VAL A 223 18.56 -8.83 -9.29
C VAL A 223 17.08 -8.59 -9.62
N THR A 224 16.39 -7.76 -8.83
CA THR A 224 14.96 -7.47 -9.00
C THR A 224 14.66 -6.67 -10.27
N ILE A 225 15.59 -5.82 -10.73
CA ILE A 225 15.38 -5.02 -11.94
C ILE A 225 15.30 -5.88 -13.21
N ILE A 226 15.92 -7.06 -13.22
CA ILE A 226 15.96 -7.96 -14.39
C ILE A 226 14.54 -8.38 -14.79
N PRO A 227 13.74 -9.07 -13.94
CA PRO A 227 12.36 -9.38 -14.29
C PRO A 227 11.49 -8.13 -14.45
N LEU A 228 11.80 -7.04 -13.74
CA LEU A 228 11.08 -5.77 -13.88
C LEU A 228 11.26 -5.13 -15.26
N ALA A 229 12.42 -5.25 -15.89
CA ALA A 229 12.70 -4.75 -17.24
C ALA A 229 11.77 -5.39 -18.29
N PHE A 230 11.42 -6.66 -18.10
CA PHE A 230 10.52 -7.43 -18.98
C PHE A 230 9.03 -7.28 -18.63
N LEU A 231 8.68 -6.44 -17.67
CA LEU A 231 7.28 -6.19 -17.33
C LEU A 231 6.51 -5.64 -18.56
N PRO A 232 5.39 -6.25 -18.97
CA PRO A 232 4.54 -5.70 -20.02
C PRO A 232 3.73 -4.50 -19.51
N GLU A 233 3.30 -3.63 -20.42
CA GLU A 233 2.33 -2.58 -20.08
C GLU A 233 0.99 -3.22 -19.75
N THR A 234 0.42 -2.85 -18.60
CA THR A 234 -0.83 -3.43 -18.08
C THR A 234 -1.98 -2.42 -18.11
N PHE A 235 -1.70 -1.13 -18.22
CA PHE A 235 -2.76 -0.14 -18.19
C PHE A 235 -3.47 -0.03 -19.55
N GLY A 236 -4.69 -0.55 -19.60
CA GLY A 236 -5.52 -0.62 -20.81
C GLY A 236 -5.63 0.71 -21.59
N PRO A 237 -5.95 1.83 -20.93
CA PRO A 237 -6.03 3.14 -21.59
C PRO A 237 -4.73 3.55 -22.28
N THR A 238 -3.57 3.31 -21.66
CA THR A 238 -2.28 3.60 -22.29
C THR A 238 -1.97 2.65 -23.46
N ILE A 239 -2.37 1.37 -23.38
CA ILE A 239 -2.23 0.42 -24.49
C ILE A 239 -3.04 0.93 -25.70
N LEU A 240 -4.30 1.31 -25.48
CA LEU A 240 -5.15 1.89 -26.51
C LEU A 240 -4.57 3.21 -27.04
N ALA A 241 -4.16 4.15 -26.20
CA ALA A 241 -3.55 5.41 -26.66
C ALA A 241 -2.32 5.16 -27.56
N ARG A 242 -1.47 4.19 -27.22
CA ARG A 242 -0.35 3.78 -28.06
C ARG A 242 -0.82 3.16 -29.39
N ARG A 243 -1.89 2.37 -29.38
CA ARG A 243 -2.52 1.80 -30.58
C ARG A 243 -3.12 2.88 -31.48
N ALA A 244 -3.93 3.80 -30.95
CA ALA A 244 -4.49 4.94 -31.68
C ALA A 244 -3.37 5.78 -32.34
N LYS A 245 -2.28 6.03 -31.62
CA LYS A 245 -1.12 6.75 -32.17
C LYS A 245 -0.43 5.97 -33.31
N ARG A 246 -0.38 4.64 -33.26
CA ARG A 246 0.14 3.82 -34.36
C ARG A 246 -0.77 3.89 -35.59
N ILE A 247 -2.08 3.76 -35.40
CA ILE A 247 -3.09 3.84 -36.49
C ILE A 247 -3.05 5.21 -37.18
N ARG A 248 -3.01 6.30 -36.40
CA ARG A 248 -2.86 7.66 -36.95
C ARG A 248 -1.57 7.82 -37.76
N ARG A 249 -0.45 7.33 -37.22
CA ARG A 249 0.85 7.37 -37.91
C ARG A 249 0.85 6.55 -39.20
N SER A 250 0.19 5.40 -39.23
CA SER A 250 0.06 4.61 -40.47
C SER A 250 -0.85 5.32 -41.47
N ALA A 251 -2.01 5.83 -41.04
CA ALA A 251 -2.95 6.55 -41.90
C ALA A 251 -2.30 7.77 -42.58
N VAL A 252 -1.50 8.54 -41.84
CA VAL A 252 -0.74 9.68 -42.40
C VAL A 252 0.34 9.22 -43.39
N LYS A 253 0.97 8.06 -43.18
CA LYS A 253 2.05 7.56 -44.05
C LYS A 253 1.54 6.88 -45.32
N THR A 254 0.46 6.12 -45.24
CA THR A 254 -0.06 5.31 -46.36
C THR A 254 -1.22 5.98 -47.10
N GLY A 255 -1.78 7.07 -46.54
CA GLY A 255 -3.03 7.66 -47.04
C GLY A 255 -4.25 6.74 -46.86
N GLN A 256 -4.09 5.60 -46.18
CA GLN A 256 -5.13 4.59 -45.96
C GLN A 256 -5.35 4.39 -44.47
N GLY A 257 -6.59 4.56 -44.03
CA GLY A 257 -7.00 4.48 -42.61
C GLY A 257 -7.49 5.81 -42.07
N ASN A 258 -8.06 5.78 -40.85
CA ASN A 258 -8.66 6.97 -40.25
C ASN A 258 -7.64 7.76 -39.41
N ALA A 259 -7.27 8.96 -39.86
CA ALA A 259 -6.35 9.86 -39.16
C ALA A 259 -6.97 10.47 -37.88
N GLU A 260 -8.29 10.39 -37.71
CA GLU A 260 -9.03 10.85 -36.53
C GLU A 260 -9.33 9.72 -35.53
N THR A 261 -8.41 8.76 -35.39
CA THR A 261 -8.52 7.68 -34.39
C THR A 261 -7.87 8.08 -33.06
N TYR A 262 -8.64 8.13 -31.98
CA TYR A 262 -8.18 8.51 -30.64
C TYR A 262 -8.54 7.43 -29.61
N ALA A 263 -7.75 7.33 -28.54
CA ALA A 263 -8.22 6.64 -27.34
C ALA A 263 -9.02 7.60 -26.45
N ALA A 264 -9.99 7.08 -25.69
CA ALA A 264 -10.82 7.89 -24.79
C ALA A 264 -9.97 8.77 -23.83
N ILE A 265 -8.86 8.23 -23.32
CA ILE A 265 -7.95 8.97 -22.42
C ILE A 265 -7.24 10.16 -23.08
N GLU A 266 -7.15 10.21 -24.41
CA GLU A 266 -6.56 11.35 -25.13
C GLU A 266 -7.55 12.52 -25.27
N LEU A 267 -8.84 12.23 -25.15
CA LEU A 267 -9.92 13.21 -25.22
C LEU A 267 -10.28 13.77 -23.83
N GLU A 268 -9.94 13.04 -22.76
CA GLU A 268 -10.04 13.53 -21.39
C GLU A 268 -8.91 14.52 -21.07
N ALA A 269 -9.22 15.82 -21.05
CA ALA A 269 -8.29 16.86 -20.60
C ALA A 269 -8.06 16.79 -19.06
N LYS A 270 -7.30 15.79 -18.59
CA LYS A 270 -6.86 15.73 -17.20
C LYS A 270 -5.59 16.56 -17.02
N GLY A 271 -5.77 17.84 -16.72
CA GLY A 271 -4.65 18.71 -16.34
C GLY A 271 -3.92 18.18 -15.09
N TRP A 272 -2.59 18.26 -15.06
CA TRP A 272 -1.75 17.80 -13.94
C TRP A 272 -2.19 18.39 -12.59
N ARG A 273 -2.67 19.65 -12.58
CA ARG A 273 -3.22 20.30 -11.39
C ARG A 273 -4.51 19.65 -10.88
N ASN A 274 -5.41 19.24 -11.77
CA ASN A 274 -6.66 18.54 -11.42
C ASN A 274 -6.39 17.12 -10.93
N LEU A 275 -5.41 16.43 -11.52
CA LEU A 275 -4.95 15.12 -11.02
C LEU A 275 -4.34 15.24 -9.62
N MET A 276 -3.47 16.22 -9.39
CA MET A 276 -2.86 16.43 -8.07
C MET A 276 -3.87 16.83 -6.99
N SER A 277 -4.82 17.73 -7.29
CA SER A 277 -5.85 18.15 -6.32
C SER A 277 -6.75 16.98 -5.91
N VAL A 278 -7.14 16.13 -6.87
CA VAL A 278 -7.89 14.89 -6.62
C VAL A 278 -7.08 13.89 -5.79
N VAL A 279 -5.77 13.78 -6.02
CA VAL A 279 -4.91 12.80 -5.35
C VAL A 279 -4.48 13.22 -3.94
N LEU A 280 -4.37 14.52 -3.64
CA LEU A 280 -3.96 15.03 -2.31
C LEU A 280 -5.15 15.41 -1.42
N ILE A 281 -6.09 16.18 -1.95
CA ILE A 281 -7.14 16.81 -1.12
C ILE A 281 -8.23 15.79 -0.80
N ARG A 282 -8.62 14.95 -1.76
CA ARG A 282 -9.72 14.00 -1.58
C ARG A 282 -9.42 12.94 -0.50
N PRO A 283 -8.24 12.30 -0.45
CA PRO A 283 -7.94 11.35 0.63
C PRO A 283 -7.95 11.99 2.01
N LEU A 284 -7.37 13.18 2.16
CA LEU A 284 -7.36 13.90 3.43
C LEU A 284 -8.78 14.30 3.84
N HIS A 285 -9.59 14.82 2.91
CA HIS A 285 -10.98 15.14 3.15
C HIS A 285 -11.77 13.89 3.59
N MET A 286 -11.65 12.78 2.86
CA MET A 286 -12.27 11.49 3.24
C MET A 286 -11.85 11.04 4.63
N LEU A 287 -10.59 11.24 5.02
CA LEU A 287 -10.11 10.85 6.34
C LEU A 287 -10.83 11.58 7.48
N PHE A 288 -11.22 12.84 7.27
CA PHE A 288 -11.90 13.66 8.29
C PHE A 288 -13.42 13.67 8.16
N THR A 289 -13.98 13.37 6.98
CA THR A 289 -15.45 13.36 6.78
C THR A 289 -16.06 11.98 6.87
N GLU A 290 -15.33 10.93 6.47
CA GLU A 290 -15.86 9.57 6.42
C GLU A 290 -15.43 8.74 7.62
N LEU A 291 -16.37 8.48 8.53
CA LEU A 291 -16.12 7.69 9.75
C LEU A 291 -15.51 6.30 9.45
N ILE A 292 -15.97 5.64 8.39
CA ILE A 292 -15.45 4.31 8.02
C ILE A 292 -14.00 4.42 7.56
N VAL A 293 -13.64 5.41 6.74
CA VAL A 293 -12.26 5.64 6.31
C VAL A 293 -11.41 5.98 7.53
N ALA A 294 -11.83 6.93 8.36
CA ALA A 294 -11.12 7.36 9.56
C ALA A 294 -10.82 6.19 10.51
N ALA A 295 -11.83 5.40 10.87
CA ALA A 295 -11.68 4.32 11.84
C ALA A 295 -10.90 3.13 11.28
N THR A 296 -11.13 2.72 10.01
CA THR A 296 -10.32 1.67 9.39
C THR A 296 -8.86 2.11 9.23
N ALA A 297 -8.62 3.33 8.77
CA ALA A 297 -7.30 3.91 8.61
C ALA A 297 -6.57 3.99 9.95
N THR A 298 -7.24 4.47 11.00
CA THR A 298 -6.65 4.58 12.35
C THR A 298 -6.28 3.22 12.91
N TYR A 299 -7.12 2.20 12.71
CA TYR A 299 -6.83 0.85 13.21
C TYR A 299 -5.65 0.22 12.45
N ILE A 300 -5.64 0.28 11.12
CA ILE A 300 -4.51 -0.20 10.32
C ILE A 300 -3.24 0.59 10.69
N ALA A 301 -3.35 1.90 10.91
CA ALA A 301 -2.26 2.77 11.32
C ALA A 301 -1.65 2.34 12.66
N LEU A 302 -2.48 2.08 13.68
CA LEU A 302 -2.01 1.58 14.97
C LEU A 302 -1.27 0.25 14.81
N ALA A 303 -1.88 -0.73 14.15
CA ALA A 303 -1.30 -2.07 13.99
C ALA A 303 0.04 -2.01 13.23
N TYR A 304 0.10 -1.24 12.15
CA TYR A 304 1.32 -1.00 11.39
C TYR A 304 2.40 -0.25 12.18
N SER A 305 2.00 0.75 12.97
CA SER A 305 2.93 1.51 13.78
C SER A 305 3.59 0.64 14.84
N VAL A 306 2.79 -0.17 15.56
CA VAL A 306 3.29 -1.15 16.52
C VAL A 306 4.21 -2.17 15.83
N TYR A 307 3.87 -2.60 14.62
CA TYR A 307 4.72 -3.50 13.83
C TYR A 307 6.11 -2.90 13.56
N TYR A 308 6.19 -1.63 13.17
CA TYR A 308 7.48 -0.96 12.95
C TYR A 308 8.20 -0.62 14.27
N MET A 309 7.47 -0.31 15.34
CA MET A 309 8.06 -0.09 16.67
C MET A 309 8.80 -1.33 17.17
N PHE A 310 8.37 -2.55 16.81
CA PHE A 310 9.07 -3.76 17.22
C PHE A 310 10.51 -3.82 16.74
N PHE A 311 10.87 -3.15 15.64
CA PHE A 311 12.26 -3.05 15.20
C PHE A 311 13.17 -2.32 16.18
N GLN A 312 12.62 -1.51 17.09
CA GLN A 312 13.33 -0.88 18.19
C GLN A 312 13.10 -1.58 19.52
N THR A 313 11.85 -1.99 19.78
CA THR A 313 11.48 -2.62 21.06
C THR A 313 12.13 -3.99 21.24
N TYR A 314 12.26 -4.82 20.20
CA TYR A 314 12.90 -6.14 20.33
C TYR A 314 14.38 -6.03 20.73
N PRO A 315 15.20 -5.14 20.13
CA PRO A 315 16.53 -4.86 20.65
C PRO A 315 16.53 -4.42 22.13
N ILE A 316 15.61 -3.54 22.53
CA ILE A 316 15.48 -3.09 23.93
C ILE A 316 15.19 -4.28 24.87
N VAL A 317 14.30 -5.19 24.48
CA VAL A 317 13.94 -6.37 25.28
C VAL A 317 15.04 -7.42 25.27
N PHE A 318 15.41 -7.95 24.11
CA PHE A 318 16.26 -9.13 24.01
C PHE A 318 17.75 -8.84 24.20
N LYS A 319 18.25 -7.71 23.71
CA LYS A 319 19.64 -7.31 24.01
C LYS A 319 19.71 -6.64 25.38
N GLY A 320 18.68 -5.87 25.74
CA GLY A 320 18.74 -5.05 26.94
C GLY A 320 18.36 -5.74 28.24
N THR A 321 17.36 -6.63 28.23
CA THR A 321 16.87 -7.35 29.44
C THR A 321 17.45 -8.76 29.52
N TYR A 322 17.66 -9.41 28.38
CA TYR A 322 18.16 -10.80 28.29
C TYR A 322 19.61 -10.90 27.81
N GLU A 323 20.30 -9.76 27.63
CA GLU A 323 21.73 -9.69 27.29
C GLU A 323 22.12 -10.53 26.05
N MET A 324 21.19 -10.71 25.12
CA MET A 324 21.44 -11.48 23.92
C MET A 324 22.34 -10.73 22.93
N SER A 325 23.18 -11.47 22.21
CA SER A 325 23.94 -10.92 21.09
C SER A 325 23.03 -10.42 19.96
N ASN A 326 23.54 -9.51 19.12
CA ASN A 326 22.78 -8.96 17.99
C ASN A 326 22.23 -10.04 17.05
N LYS A 327 23.04 -11.06 16.76
CA LYS A 327 22.64 -12.20 15.93
C LYS A 327 21.49 -12.98 16.55
N LYS A 328 21.58 -13.33 17.84
CA LYS A 328 20.52 -14.09 18.56
C LYS A 328 19.22 -13.29 18.67
N SER A 329 19.31 -12.01 19.05
CA SER A 329 18.16 -11.09 19.17
C SER A 329 17.39 -10.94 17.85
N SER A 330 18.04 -11.11 16.70
CA SER A 330 17.39 -10.95 15.38
C SER A 330 16.45 -12.09 15.03
N PHE A 331 16.72 -13.31 15.52
CA PHE A 331 15.81 -14.44 15.30
C PHE A 331 14.51 -14.31 16.08
N MET A 332 14.43 -13.39 17.03
CA MET A 332 13.22 -13.16 17.83
C MET A 332 12.06 -12.58 16.99
N TYR A 333 12.31 -12.12 15.76
CA TYR A 333 11.27 -11.74 14.80
C TYR A 333 10.61 -12.94 14.08
N LEU A 334 11.23 -14.13 14.09
CA LEU A 334 10.70 -15.33 13.42
C LEU A 334 9.30 -15.75 13.91
N PRO A 335 8.98 -15.74 15.22
CA PRO A 335 7.62 -15.99 15.68
C PRO A 335 6.58 -15.06 15.07
N ILE A 336 6.92 -13.80 14.77
CA ILE A 336 6.01 -12.89 14.06
C ILE A 336 5.74 -13.41 12.65
N ALA A 337 6.77 -13.87 11.94
CA ALA A 337 6.59 -14.51 10.63
C ALA A 337 5.76 -15.79 10.72
N GLY A 338 5.97 -16.62 11.75
CA GLY A 338 5.12 -17.77 12.05
C GLY A 338 3.65 -17.39 12.31
N GLY A 339 3.43 -16.28 13.01
CA GLY A 339 2.13 -15.65 13.18
C GLY A 339 1.46 -15.25 11.86
N ILE A 340 2.21 -14.66 10.94
CA ILE A 340 1.70 -14.32 9.60
C ILE A 340 1.26 -15.59 8.85
N CYS A 341 2.06 -16.66 8.91
CA CYS A 341 1.67 -17.95 8.33
C CYS A 341 0.39 -18.52 8.97
N LEU A 342 0.24 -18.41 10.30
CA LEU A 342 -0.99 -18.79 10.98
C LEU A 342 -2.19 -17.93 10.52
N GLY A 343 -1.99 -16.62 10.38
CA GLY A 343 -3.01 -15.70 9.85
C GLY A 343 -3.44 -16.04 8.43
N LEU A 344 -2.51 -16.47 7.56
CA LEU A 344 -2.83 -16.97 6.20
C LEU A 344 -3.72 -18.20 6.25
N VAL A 345 -3.38 -19.16 7.13
CA VAL A 345 -4.19 -20.37 7.30
C VAL A 345 -5.60 -19.99 7.75
N ILE A 346 -5.74 -19.11 8.75
CA ILE A 346 -7.03 -18.60 9.21
C ILE A 346 -7.80 -17.92 8.07
N PHE A 347 -7.12 -17.07 7.28
CA PHE A 347 -7.71 -16.41 6.12
C PHE A 347 -8.27 -17.40 5.10
N PHE A 348 -7.48 -18.41 4.69
CA PHE A 348 -7.94 -19.40 3.71
C PHE A 348 -9.05 -20.29 4.24
N LEU A 349 -9.01 -20.67 5.51
CA LEU A 349 -10.09 -21.42 6.17
C LEU A 349 -11.38 -20.62 6.19
N TRP A 350 -11.32 -19.34 6.57
CA TRP A 350 -12.47 -18.44 6.54
C TRP A 350 -13.01 -18.24 5.13
N ASP A 351 -12.16 -17.96 4.14
CA ASP A 351 -12.55 -17.77 2.74
C ASP A 351 -13.19 -19.05 2.16
N ALA A 352 -12.68 -20.24 2.49
CA ALA A 352 -13.30 -21.51 2.12
C ALA A 352 -14.67 -21.70 2.78
N TYR A 353 -14.77 -21.44 4.08
CA TYR A 353 -16.01 -21.56 4.85
C TYR A 353 -17.09 -20.57 4.37
N TYR A 354 -16.73 -19.30 4.20
CA TYR A 354 -17.60 -18.24 3.71
C TYR A 354 -18.14 -18.59 2.31
N ARG A 355 -17.29 -19.05 1.38
CA ARG A 355 -17.74 -19.47 0.05
C ARG A 355 -18.73 -20.63 0.08
N ARG A 356 -18.50 -21.63 0.95
CA ARG A 356 -19.46 -22.74 1.12
C ARG A 356 -20.81 -22.22 1.63
N CYS A 357 -20.79 -21.33 2.62
CA CYS A 357 -22.01 -20.74 3.17
C CYS A 357 -22.76 -19.84 2.18
N LYS A 358 -22.03 -19.07 1.37
CA LYS A 358 -22.59 -18.23 0.31
C LYS A 358 -23.27 -19.07 -0.78
N LYS A 359 -22.62 -20.16 -1.21
CA LYS A 359 -23.20 -21.12 -2.16
C LYS A 359 -24.43 -21.83 -1.59
N ALA A 360 -24.44 -22.12 -0.29
CA ALA A 360 -25.58 -22.71 0.40
C ALA A 360 -26.72 -21.71 0.69
N GLY A 361 -26.65 -20.46 0.18
CA GLY A 361 -27.72 -19.48 0.32
C GLY A 361 -27.93 -18.94 1.75
N ARG A 362 -26.95 -19.08 2.65
CA ARG A 362 -27.11 -18.60 4.05
C ARG A 362 -27.29 -17.08 4.08
N THR A 363 -28.32 -16.61 4.78
CA THR A 363 -28.72 -15.18 4.84
C THR A 363 -27.60 -14.25 5.32
N TRP A 364 -26.84 -14.65 6.34
CA TRP A 364 -25.70 -13.87 6.84
C TRP A 364 -24.55 -13.78 5.83
N ALA A 365 -24.36 -14.80 4.99
CA ALA A 365 -23.27 -14.86 4.02
C ALA A 365 -23.56 -14.02 2.75
N GLN A 366 -24.77 -13.50 2.61
CA GLN A 366 -25.13 -12.54 1.56
C GLN A 366 -24.79 -11.10 1.92
N LYS A 367 -24.56 -10.80 3.20
CA LYS A 367 -24.11 -9.48 3.65
C LYS A 367 -22.61 -9.32 3.35
N ASN A 368 -22.27 -8.31 2.55
CA ASN A 368 -20.90 -8.08 2.10
C ASN A 368 -19.90 -7.86 3.25
N GLU A 369 -20.35 -7.30 4.38
CA GLU A 369 -19.56 -7.07 5.59
C GLU A 369 -18.91 -8.35 6.12
N TYR A 370 -19.67 -9.45 6.12
CA TYR A 370 -19.24 -10.74 6.66
C TYR A 370 -18.19 -11.43 5.78
N SER A 371 -17.99 -10.97 4.55
CA SER A 371 -16.93 -11.50 3.69
C SER A 371 -15.53 -11.14 4.18
N ARG A 372 -15.37 -9.98 4.85
CA ARG A 372 -14.06 -9.42 5.24
C ARG A 372 -13.91 -9.22 6.74
N LEU A 373 -14.88 -8.55 7.39
CA LEU A 373 -14.73 -8.05 8.76
C LEU A 373 -14.56 -9.11 9.85
N PRO A 374 -15.09 -10.34 9.75
CA PRO A 374 -14.86 -11.37 10.76
C PRO A 374 -13.37 -11.71 10.97
N LEU A 375 -12.54 -11.56 9.93
CA LEU A 375 -11.08 -11.70 10.06
C LEU A 375 -10.50 -10.62 10.99
N ALA A 376 -10.97 -9.37 10.90
CA ALA A 376 -10.56 -8.30 11.81
C ALA A 376 -11.12 -8.48 13.23
N CYS A 377 -12.33 -9.06 13.37
CA CYS A 377 -12.89 -9.46 14.68
C CYS A 377 -12.01 -10.49 15.40
N MET A 378 -11.38 -11.40 14.66
CA MET A 378 -10.40 -12.36 15.21
C MET A 378 -9.04 -11.71 15.45
N GLY A 379 -8.59 -10.85 14.52
CA GLY A 379 -7.27 -10.21 14.61
C GLY A 379 -7.15 -9.23 15.78
N GLY A 380 -8.20 -8.51 16.14
CA GLY A 380 -8.14 -7.51 17.23
C GLY A 380 -7.77 -8.08 18.59
N PRO A 381 -8.51 -9.08 19.11
CA PRO A 381 -8.16 -9.74 20.36
C PRO A 381 -6.74 -10.30 20.34
N LEU A 382 -6.29 -10.89 19.22
CA LEU A 382 -4.92 -11.39 19.07
C LEU A 382 -3.87 -10.28 19.18
N LEU A 383 -4.14 -9.09 18.62
CA LEU A 383 -3.26 -7.92 18.74
C LEU A 383 -3.12 -7.49 20.21
N ALA A 384 -4.24 -7.34 20.92
CA ALA A 384 -4.25 -6.94 22.32
C ALA A 384 -3.56 -7.97 23.22
N ILE A 385 -3.89 -9.26 23.06
CA ILE A 385 -3.27 -10.37 23.79
C ILE A 385 -1.77 -10.36 23.60
N SER A 386 -1.30 -10.20 22.36
CA SER A 386 0.13 -10.13 22.07
C SER A 386 0.84 -9.00 22.83
N LEU A 387 0.26 -7.79 22.84
CA LEU A 387 0.89 -6.63 23.46
C LEU A 387 0.96 -6.74 24.99
N PHE A 388 -0.13 -7.17 25.63
CA PHE A 388 -0.12 -7.42 27.08
C PHE A 388 0.82 -8.57 27.44
N TRP A 389 0.80 -9.66 26.67
CA TRP A 389 1.68 -10.80 26.90
C TRP A 389 3.15 -10.39 26.79
N ALA A 390 3.57 -9.83 25.65
CA ALA A 390 4.95 -9.41 25.43
C ALA A 390 5.43 -8.36 26.45
N GLY A 391 4.56 -7.41 26.83
CA GLY A 391 4.86 -6.35 27.79
C GLY A 391 5.21 -6.87 29.17
N TRP A 392 4.38 -7.75 29.72
CA TRP A 392 4.53 -8.21 31.11
C TRP A 392 5.46 -9.41 31.27
N THR A 393 5.72 -10.17 30.20
CA THR A 393 6.66 -11.30 30.24
C THR A 393 8.09 -10.93 29.86
N ALA A 394 8.34 -9.74 29.31
CA ALA A 394 9.67 -9.21 29.03
C ALA A 394 10.39 -8.74 30.31
N ARG A 395 10.77 -9.69 31.18
CA ARG A 395 11.46 -9.47 32.45
C ARG A 395 12.55 -10.52 32.63
N SER A 396 13.65 -10.14 33.27
CA SER A 396 14.77 -11.07 33.54
C SER A 396 14.38 -12.30 34.35
N SER A 397 13.29 -12.23 35.14
CA SER A 397 12.76 -13.34 35.94
C SER A 397 11.94 -14.36 35.13
N ILE A 398 11.55 -14.05 33.89
CA ILE A 398 10.73 -14.93 33.03
C ILE A 398 11.56 -15.32 31.82
N SER A 399 11.46 -16.59 31.40
CA SER A 399 12.18 -17.09 30.22
C SER A 399 11.94 -16.21 28.98
N TRP A 400 13.03 -15.89 28.26
CA TRP A 400 13.03 -15.13 27.00
C TRP A 400 12.10 -15.73 25.92
N VAL A 401 11.79 -17.03 26.02
CA VAL A 401 10.86 -17.71 25.10
C VAL A 401 9.46 -17.11 25.17
N SER A 402 9.02 -16.65 26.35
CA SER A 402 7.65 -16.13 26.54
C SER A 402 7.38 -14.85 25.74
N PRO A 403 8.16 -13.75 25.89
CA PRO A 403 7.97 -12.55 25.07
C PRO A 403 8.28 -12.79 23.59
N MET A 404 9.09 -13.80 23.25
CA MET A 404 9.34 -14.20 21.86
C MET A 404 8.07 -14.81 21.24
N VAL A 405 7.42 -15.77 21.90
CA VAL A 405 6.22 -16.46 21.40
C VAL A 405 5.01 -15.54 21.32
N ALA A 406 4.95 -14.47 22.12
CA ALA A 406 3.95 -13.41 21.98
C ALA A 406 3.95 -12.75 20.60
N GLY A 407 5.02 -12.89 19.81
CA GLY A 407 5.07 -12.47 18.40
C GLY A 407 4.14 -13.26 17.47
N ILE A 408 3.78 -14.51 17.79
CA ILE A 408 2.87 -15.34 16.97
C ILE A 408 1.46 -14.71 16.88
N PRO A 409 0.75 -14.43 17.99
CA PRO A 409 -0.54 -13.76 17.90
C PRO A 409 -0.42 -12.37 17.27
N PHE A 410 0.70 -11.66 17.45
CA PHE A 410 0.94 -10.38 16.77
C PHE A 410 0.93 -10.51 15.25
N GLY A 411 1.74 -11.43 14.70
CA GLY A 411 1.86 -11.62 13.27
C GLY A 411 0.53 -12.04 12.63
N ALA A 412 -0.22 -12.90 13.32
CA ALA A 412 -1.55 -13.31 12.88
C ALA A 412 -2.52 -12.13 12.86
N ALA A 413 -2.55 -11.34 13.94
CA ALA A 413 -3.36 -10.14 14.04
C ALA A 413 -3.03 -9.12 12.94
N GLN A 414 -1.74 -8.85 12.74
CA GLN A 414 -1.25 -7.88 11.78
C GLN A 414 -1.72 -8.21 10.36
N LEU A 415 -1.61 -9.47 9.95
CA LEU A 415 -2.07 -9.92 8.65
C LEU A 415 -3.60 -9.84 8.52
N LEU A 416 -4.33 -10.39 9.50
CA LEU A 416 -5.79 -10.47 9.47
C LEU A 416 -6.44 -9.08 9.43
N ILE A 417 -6.01 -8.17 10.30
CA ILE A 417 -6.50 -6.78 10.35
C ILE A 417 -6.19 -6.07 9.04
N SER A 418 -4.94 -6.18 8.55
CA SER A 418 -4.51 -5.49 7.33
C SER A 418 -5.30 -5.93 6.11
N ILE A 419 -5.46 -7.25 5.89
CA ILE A 419 -6.22 -7.77 4.75
C ILE A 419 -7.70 -7.39 4.88
N ALA A 420 -8.30 -7.63 6.04
CA ALA A 420 -9.74 -7.42 6.25
C ALA A 420 -10.15 -5.97 6.04
N LEU A 421 -9.47 -5.02 6.70
CA LEU A 421 -9.85 -3.61 6.66
C LEU A 421 -9.47 -2.94 5.34
N THR A 422 -8.33 -3.29 4.74
CA THR A 422 -7.94 -2.74 3.42
C THR A 422 -8.89 -3.21 2.33
N THR A 423 -9.26 -4.49 2.31
CA THR A 423 -10.22 -5.01 1.32
C THR A 423 -11.63 -4.49 1.57
N TYR A 424 -12.07 -4.40 2.84
CA TYR A 424 -13.36 -3.81 3.19
C TYR A 424 -13.47 -2.35 2.75
N LEU A 425 -12.41 -1.56 2.93
CA LEU A 425 -12.37 -0.17 2.48
C LEU A 425 -12.48 -0.06 0.95
N GLY A 426 -11.85 -0.99 0.22
CA GLY A 426 -12.00 -1.08 -1.23
C GLY A 426 -13.42 -1.41 -1.66
N ASP A 427 -14.02 -2.41 -1.03
CA ASP A 427 -15.38 -2.90 -1.34
C ASP A 427 -16.45 -1.83 -1.01
N CYS A 428 -16.23 -0.95 -0.02
CA CYS A 428 -17.19 0.08 0.38
C CYS A 428 -17.27 1.29 -0.55
N TYR A 429 -16.15 1.68 -1.16
CA TYR A 429 -16.04 2.97 -1.88
C TYR A 429 -15.92 2.82 -3.41
N GLY A 430 -15.86 1.59 -3.95
CA GLY A 430 -15.93 1.33 -5.40
C GLY A 430 -14.96 2.18 -6.22
N VAL A 431 -15.47 3.07 -7.08
CA VAL A 431 -14.69 4.01 -7.91
C VAL A 431 -13.75 4.89 -7.08
N TYR A 432 -14.13 5.21 -5.85
CA TYR A 432 -13.39 6.06 -4.92
C TYR A 432 -12.48 5.28 -3.95
N SER A 433 -12.41 3.95 -4.11
CA SER A 433 -11.56 3.07 -3.29
C SER A 433 -10.09 3.48 -3.29
N ALA A 434 -9.57 3.95 -4.43
CA ALA A 434 -8.19 4.41 -4.54
C ALA A 434 -7.88 5.59 -3.60
N SER A 435 -8.77 6.58 -3.53
CA SER A 435 -8.62 7.74 -2.63
C SER A 435 -8.75 7.33 -1.16
N ALA A 436 -9.68 6.44 -0.83
CA ALA A 436 -9.85 5.94 0.54
C ALA A 436 -8.62 5.12 0.99
N MET A 437 -8.08 4.24 0.13
CA MET A 437 -6.85 3.49 0.41
C MET A 437 -5.62 4.40 0.53
N ALA A 438 -5.54 5.47 -0.26
CA ALA A 438 -4.48 6.47 -0.15
C ALA A 438 -4.53 7.20 1.21
N ALA A 439 -5.73 7.54 1.69
CA ALA A 439 -5.92 8.17 3.01
C ALA A 439 -5.41 7.25 4.13
N GLY A 440 -5.81 5.98 4.08
CA GLY A 440 -5.34 4.96 5.02
C GLY A 440 -3.83 4.76 4.98
N THR A 441 -3.24 4.73 3.78
CA THR A 441 -1.80 4.58 3.59
C THR A 441 -1.03 5.77 4.16
N CYS A 442 -1.49 6.99 3.91
CA CYS A 442 -0.90 8.22 4.45
C CYS A 442 -0.90 8.21 5.99
N LEU A 443 -2.07 8.02 6.61
CA LEU A 443 -2.17 7.97 8.07
C LEU A 443 -1.30 6.86 8.66
N ARG A 444 -1.31 5.68 8.04
CA ARG A 444 -0.53 4.52 8.47
C ARG A 444 0.97 4.78 8.48
N ASN A 445 1.49 5.39 7.41
CA ASN A 445 2.93 5.68 7.30
C ASN A 445 3.36 6.84 8.20
N LEU A 446 2.55 7.89 8.35
CA LEU A 446 2.80 8.99 9.27
C LEU A 446 2.78 8.53 10.73
N ALA A 447 1.77 7.73 11.11
CA ALA A 447 1.69 7.13 12.44
C ALA A 447 2.90 6.22 12.69
N GLY A 448 3.27 5.39 11.73
CA GLY A 448 4.43 4.49 11.84
C GLY A 448 5.73 5.27 12.06
N ALA A 449 5.95 6.33 11.30
CA ALA A 449 7.10 7.21 11.48
C ALA A 449 7.09 7.90 12.86
N GLY A 450 5.96 8.48 13.25
CA GLY A 450 5.83 9.19 14.53
C GLY A 450 6.03 8.27 15.74
N LEU A 451 5.39 7.10 15.74
CA LEU A 451 5.50 6.10 16.81
C LEU A 451 6.90 5.46 16.86
N CYS A 452 7.58 5.30 15.72
CA CYS A 452 8.99 4.90 15.73
C CYS A 452 9.87 5.93 16.45
N ILE A 453 9.67 7.23 16.19
CA ILE A 453 10.42 8.29 16.87
C ILE A 453 10.09 8.32 18.37
N ALA A 454 8.82 8.11 18.72
CA ALA A 454 8.36 8.08 20.11
C ALA A 454 8.72 6.79 20.86
N ALA A 455 9.09 5.70 20.18
CA ALA A 455 9.29 4.40 20.80
C ALA A 455 10.39 4.43 21.87
N ALA A 456 11.60 4.87 21.51
CA ALA A 456 12.72 4.94 22.45
C ALA A 456 12.42 5.77 23.71
N PRO A 457 11.91 7.02 23.64
CA PRO A 457 11.57 7.79 24.84
C PRO A 457 10.39 7.20 25.63
N MET A 458 9.41 6.59 24.95
CA MET A 458 8.27 5.96 25.62
C MET A 458 8.70 4.73 26.44
N TYR A 459 9.48 3.83 25.83
CA TYR A 459 9.93 2.59 26.48
C TYR A 459 10.99 2.83 27.57
N THR A 460 11.76 3.92 27.48
CA THR A 460 12.71 4.29 28.54
C THR A 460 12.02 4.91 29.75
N LYS A 461 10.98 5.74 29.56
CA LYS A 461 10.24 6.38 30.67
C LYS A 461 9.22 5.47 31.34
N LEU A 462 8.43 4.73 30.56
CA LEU A 462 7.36 3.86 31.08
C LEU A 462 7.87 2.45 31.41
N GLY A 463 9.00 2.04 30.82
CA GLY A 463 9.43 0.65 30.82
C GLY A 463 8.60 -0.22 29.86
N VAL A 464 9.10 -1.43 29.59
CA VAL A 464 8.53 -2.35 28.59
C VAL A 464 7.09 -2.76 28.91
N GLY A 465 6.79 -3.03 30.20
CA GLY A 465 5.45 -3.45 30.64
C GLY A 465 4.38 -2.39 30.40
N TRP A 466 4.58 -1.19 30.95
CA TRP A 466 3.59 -0.12 30.83
C TRP A 466 3.50 0.47 29.43
N ALA A 467 4.62 0.59 28.70
CA ALA A 467 4.62 1.01 27.30
C ALA A 467 3.76 0.08 26.42
N SER A 468 3.94 -1.25 26.58
CA SER A 468 3.13 -2.23 25.85
C SER A 468 1.68 -2.29 26.35
N THR A 469 1.43 -2.03 27.64
CA THR A 469 0.08 -1.93 28.22
C THR A 469 -0.69 -0.76 27.62
N LEU A 470 -0.06 0.41 27.48
CA LEU A 470 -0.66 1.58 26.84
C LEU A 470 -1.13 1.24 25.42
N LEU A 471 -0.26 0.64 24.61
CA LEU A 471 -0.59 0.20 23.25
C LEU A 471 -1.66 -0.91 23.23
N GLY A 472 -1.61 -1.82 24.20
CA GLY A 472 -2.60 -2.88 24.38
C GLY A 472 -3.99 -2.34 24.68
N VAL A 473 -4.11 -1.37 25.60
CA VAL A 473 -5.38 -0.71 25.94
C VAL A 473 -5.98 0.00 24.73
N VAL A 474 -5.17 0.74 23.98
CA VAL A 474 -5.64 1.38 22.74
C VAL A 474 -6.09 0.32 21.73
N SER A 475 -5.37 -0.79 21.61
CA SER A 475 -5.73 -1.90 20.72
C SER A 475 -7.05 -2.57 21.11
N VAL A 476 -7.36 -2.69 22.41
CA VAL A 476 -8.67 -3.19 22.89
C VAL A 476 -9.81 -2.31 22.43
N PHE A 477 -9.67 -0.98 22.50
CA PHE A 477 -10.70 -0.08 21.97
C PHE A 477 -10.89 -0.24 20.46
N MET A 478 -9.80 -0.40 19.71
CA MET A 478 -9.89 -0.65 18.26
C MET A 478 -10.56 -1.98 17.91
N CYS A 479 -10.54 -2.97 18.81
CA CYS A 479 -11.22 -4.25 18.61
C CYS A 479 -12.73 -4.09 18.39
N ALA A 480 -13.35 -3.04 18.93
CA ALA A 480 -14.79 -2.79 18.75
C ALA A 480 -15.16 -2.37 17.32
N ILE A 481 -14.23 -1.77 16.56
CA ILE A 481 -14.50 -1.17 15.25
C ILE A 481 -15.13 -2.18 14.26
N PRO A 482 -14.55 -3.38 14.02
CA PRO A 482 -15.12 -4.33 13.07
C PRO A 482 -16.51 -4.84 13.50
N PHE A 483 -16.76 -5.02 14.81
CA PHE A 483 -18.07 -5.43 15.31
C PHE A 483 -19.13 -4.36 15.08
N ILE A 484 -18.79 -3.09 15.34
CA ILE A 484 -19.66 -1.95 15.07
C ILE A 484 -20.00 -1.87 13.58
N PHE A 485 -19.03 -2.12 12.69
CA PHE A 485 -19.26 -2.08 11.24
C PHE A 485 -20.10 -3.23 10.72
N ILE A 486 -19.98 -4.43 11.29
CA ILE A 486 -20.86 -5.56 10.94
C ILE A 486 -22.32 -5.22 11.27
N GLN A 487 -22.58 -4.55 12.40
CA GLN A 487 -23.94 -4.26 12.85
C GLN A 487 -24.52 -2.97 12.23
N TYR A 488 -23.72 -1.91 12.14
CA TYR A 488 -24.17 -0.55 11.80
C TYR A 488 -23.55 0.01 10.50
N GLY A 489 -22.74 -0.76 9.77
CA GLY A 489 -22.02 -0.27 8.59
C GLY A 489 -22.92 0.34 7.51
N ASN A 490 -24.08 -0.28 7.25
CA ASN A 490 -25.07 0.27 6.30
C ASN A 490 -25.63 1.61 6.77
N THR A 491 -26.03 1.72 8.04
CA THR A 491 -26.55 2.95 8.62
C THR A 491 -25.51 4.07 8.63
N ILE A 492 -24.25 3.74 8.95
CA ILE A 492 -23.14 4.70 8.94
C ILE A 492 -22.92 5.24 7.52
N ARG A 493 -22.89 4.36 6.50
CA ARG A 493 -22.74 4.77 5.10
C ARG A 493 -23.90 5.64 4.63
N GLN A 494 -25.13 5.28 4.93
CA GLN A 494 -26.32 6.05 4.54
C GLN A 494 -26.36 7.45 5.17
N ARG A 495 -25.74 7.66 6.33
CA ARG A 495 -25.66 8.98 6.98
C ARG A 495 -24.55 9.86 6.42
N SER A 496 -23.59 9.30 5.68
CA SER A 496 -22.52 10.10 5.07
C SER A 496 -23.04 10.85 3.86
N LYS A 497 -22.95 12.19 3.91
CA LYS A 497 -23.27 13.08 2.78
C LYS A 497 -22.39 12.79 1.56
N PHE A 498 -21.14 12.41 1.79
CA PHE A 498 -20.21 12.08 0.71
C PHE A 498 -20.61 10.76 0.05
N TYR A 499 -20.86 9.71 0.84
CA TYR A 499 -21.31 8.42 0.30
C TYR A 499 -22.65 8.53 -0.46
N GLN A 500 -23.58 9.35 0.02
CA GLN A 500 -24.83 9.65 -0.69
C GLN A 500 -24.58 10.29 -2.07
N ARG A 501 -23.68 11.27 -2.15
CA ARG A 501 -23.25 11.86 -3.44
C ARG A 501 -22.61 10.82 -4.34
N LEU A 502 -21.73 9.98 -3.80
CA LEU A 502 -21.07 8.91 -4.55
C LEU A 502 -22.07 7.93 -5.14
N LYS A 503 -23.06 7.53 -4.35
CA LYS A 503 -24.09 6.60 -4.78
C LYS A 503 -24.91 7.20 -5.92
N ALA A 504 -25.28 8.48 -5.83
CA ALA A 504 -25.98 9.19 -6.89
C ALA A 504 -25.17 9.26 -8.20
N GLU A 505 -23.86 9.55 -8.12
CA GLU A 505 -22.97 9.55 -9.29
C GLU A 505 -22.83 8.16 -9.93
N MET A 506 -22.73 7.10 -9.12
CA MET A 506 -22.67 5.72 -9.61
C MET A 506 -23.97 5.30 -10.32
N GLU A 507 -25.12 5.66 -9.74
CA GLU A 507 -26.44 5.38 -10.31
C GLU A 507 -26.64 6.14 -11.62
N SER A 508 -26.19 7.41 -11.72
CA SER A 508 -26.23 8.15 -13.00
C SER A 508 -25.35 7.50 -14.07
N SER A 509 -24.11 7.13 -13.75
CA SER A 509 -23.21 6.48 -14.71
C SER A 509 -23.69 5.09 -15.16
N GLN A 510 -24.36 4.34 -14.28
CA GLN A 510 -24.96 3.05 -14.65
C GLN A 510 -26.19 3.24 -15.55
N SER A 511 -27.05 4.22 -15.26
CA SER A 511 -28.21 4.52 -16.10
C SER A 511 -27.83 4.97 -17.51
N GLU A 512 -26.72 5.70 -17.64
CA GLU A 512 -26.16 6.09 -18.94
C GLU A 512 -25.63 4.87 -19.71
N ALA A 513 -24.91 3.96 -19.04
CA ALA A 513 -24.36 2.75 -19.65
C ALA A 513 -25.41 1.70 -20.03
N GLU A 514 -26.60 1.72 -19.41
CA GLU A 514 -27.74 0.86 -19.79
C GLU A 514 -28.62 1.49 -20.89
N SER A 515 -28.44 2.79 -21.17
CA SER A 515 -29.17 3.53 -22.22
C SER A 515 -28.48 3.56 -23.58
N ASP A 516 -27.21 3.14 -23.64
CA ASP A 516 -26.41 2.88 -24.84
C ASP A 516 -26.40 1.38 -25.18
#